data_AF-A0A2S6HFP3-F1
#
_entry.id   AF-A0A2S6HFP3-F1
#
_cell.length_a   1.000
_cell.length_b   1.000
_cell.length_c   1.000
_cell.angle_alpha   90.00
_cell.angle_beta   90.00
_cell.angle_gamma   90.00
#
_symmetry.space_group_name_H-M   'P 1'
#
loop_
_entity.id
_entity.type
_entity.pdbx_description
1 polymer ?
#
loop_
_entity_poly.entity_id
_entity_poly.type
_entity_poly.pdbx_seq_one_letter_code
_entity_poly.pdbx_strand_id
1 'polypeptide(L)'
;MMNVKSLIVLRSLAALAIAALISGCAVPFFSGYGANGQSREDFEHHVEEVFKLQNRMTSEVMMMLESDEVKKPEALLQAEQHMQQICADLNEYVSRDIDGLSTGLFLRRRVEKSAIDCEQAAMAIKPLLKP
;
A
#
# COMPACT_ATOMS: atom_id res chain seq x y z
N MET A 1 7.74 56.28 22.06
CA MET A 1 8.94 55.48 22.41
C MET A 1 8.46 54.22 23.13
N MET A 2 8.68 53.04 22.57
CA MET A 2 8.28 51.78 23.21
C MET A 2 9.19 51.46 24.40
N ASN A 3 8.58 51.10 25.54
CA ASN A 3 9.30 50.69 26.73
C ASN A 3 10.06 49.38 26.48
N VAL A 4 11.30 49.27 26.98
CA VAL A 4 12.16 48.08 26.87
C VAL A 4 11.42 46.81 27.33
N LYS A 5 10.57 46.90 28.36
CA LYS A 5 9.74 45.78 28.83
C LYS A 5 8.73 45.31 27.77
N SER A 6 8.07 46.24 27.07
CA SER A 6 7.15 45.91 25.97
C SER A 6 7.89 45.30 24.78
N LEU A 7 9.12 45.72 24.50
CA LEU A 7 9.95 45.15 23.43
C LEU A 7 10.35 43.69 23.75
N ILE A 8 10.67 43.39 25.01
CA ILE A 8 11.01 42.03 25.46
C ILE A 8 9.79 41.12 25.38
N VAL A 9 8.63 41.57 25.88
CA VAL A 9 7.38 40.78 25.83
C VAL A 9 6.96 40.47 24.39
N LEU A 10 7.08 41.45 23.49
CA LEU A 10 6.75 41.26 22.07
C LEU A 10 7.67 40.23 21.40
N ARG A 11 8.97 40.25 21.71
CA ARG A 11 9.94 39.27 21.20
C ARG A 11 9.67 37.86 21.72
N SER A 12 9.34 37.73 23.00
CA SER A 12 9.00 36.44 23.61
C SER A 12 7.72 35.85 23.02
N LEU A 13 6.69 36.67 22.81
CA LEU A 13 5.44 36.25 22.15
C LEU A 13 5.67 35.83 20.69
N ALA A 14 6.48 36.59 19.95
CA ALA A 14 6.84 36.24 18.58
C ALA A 14 7.62 34.92 18.52
N ALA A 15 8.57 34.69 19.43
CA ALA A 15 9.32 33.44 19.52
C ALA A 15 8.41 32.23 19.83
N LEU A 16 7.45 32.40 20.75
CA LEU A 16 6.47 31.36 21.08
C LEU A 16 5.53 31.05 19.90
N ALA A 17 5.06 32.07 19.20
CA ALA A 17 4.23 31.91 18.00
C ALA A 17 5.00 31.20 16.88
N ILE A 18 6.27 31.55 16.66
CA ILE A 18 7.13 30.87 15.67
C ILE A 18 7.32 29.40 16.07
N ALA A 19 7.66 29.11 17.33
CA ALA A 19 7.85 27.74 17.82
C ALA A 19 6.59 26.86 17.66
N ALA A 20 5.40 27.42 17.92
CA ALA A 20 4.13 26.71 17.72
C ALA A 20 3.81 26.44 16.24
N LEU A 21 4.28 27.28 15.32
CA LEU A 21 4.08 27.07 13.88
C LEU A 21 5.01 25.98 13.32
N ILE A 22 6.19 25.76 13.90
CA ILE A 22 7.13 24.71 13.44
C ILE A 22 6.76 23.30 13.95
N SER A 23 6.00 23.19 15.05
CA SER A 23 5.58 21.88 15.58
C SER A 23 4.58 21.15 14.68
N GLY A 24 3.91 21.87 13.76
CA GLY A 24 2.98 21.29 12.79
C GLY A 24 3.64 20.45 11.69
N CYS A 25 4.95 20.58 11.48
CA CYS A 25 5.68 19.85 10.42
C CYS A 25 6.21 18.47 10.85
N ALA A 26 6.13 18.12 12.14
CA ALA A 26 6.73 16.88 12.66
C ALA A 26 5.81 15.64 12.57
N VAL A 27 4.55 15.81 12.15
CA VAL A 27 3.51 14.77 12.29
C VAL A 27 3.36 13.78 11.11
N PRO A 28 3.90 13.96 9.87
CA PRO A 28 3.59 12.99 8.81
C PRO A 28 4.43 11.70 8.90
N PHE A 29 5.44 11.64 9.77
CA PHE A 29 6.44 10.56 9.76
C PHE A 29 6.25 9.48 10.85
N PHE A 30 5.27 9.62 11.74
CA PHE A 30 5.02 8.67 12.84
C PHE A 30 3.90 7.66 12.56
N SER A 31 3.26 7.75 11.40
CA SER A 31 2.39 6.69 10.88
C SER A 31 3.27 5.77 10.03
N GLY A 32 3.57 4.57 10.51
CA GLY A 32 4.23 3.55 9.68
C GLY A 32 3.43 3.21 8.41
N TYR A 33 3.99 2.37 7.55
CA TYR A 33 3.43 1.99 6.26
C TYR A 33 2.59 0.70 6.37
N GLY A 34 1.59 0.55 5.51
CA GLY A 34 0.71 -0.62 5.47
C GLY A 34 -0.16 -0.79 6.72
N ALA A 35 -0.95 -1.86 6.78
CA ALA A 35 -1.87 -2.09 7.90
C ALA A 35 -1.18 -2.41 9.24
N ASN A 36 0.08 -2.85 9.20
CA ASN A 36 0.85 -3.22 10.38
C ASN A 36 1.78 -2.10 10.89
N GLY A 37 1.76 -0.92 10.25
CA GLY A 37 2.60 0.22 10.64
C GLY A 37 4.10 -0.07 10.50
N GLN A 38 4.49 -0.84 9.49
CA GLN A 38 5.87 -1.28 9.26
C GLN A 38 6.75 -0.17 8.67
N SER A 39 8.06 -0.43 8.58
CA SER A 39 8.96 0.51 7.90
C SER A 39 8.63 0.61 6.41
N ARG A 40 9.14 1.65 5.76
CA ARG A 40 8.95 1.82 4.31
C ARG A 40 9.51 0.64 3.52
N GLU A 41 10.72 0.21 3.88
CA GLU A 41 11.43 -0.88 3.20
C GLU A 41 10.69 -2.21 3.38
N ASP A 42 10.22 -2.50 4.61
CA ASP A 42 9.43 -3.71 4.88
C ASP A 42 8.11 -3.69 4.09
N PHE A 43 7.49 -2.52 3.94
CA PHE A 43 6.28 -2.38 3.14
C PHE A 43 6.53 -2.58 1.65
N GLU A 44 7.60 -2.01 1.11
CA GLU A 44 7.99 -2.20 -0.28
C GLU A 44 8.29 -3.67 -0.58
N HIS A 45 9.01 -4.35 0.32
CA HIS A 45 9.26 -5.80 0.22
C HIS A 45 7.97 -6.61 0.27
N HIS A 46 7.07 -6.31 1.21
CA HIS A 46 5.78 -6.99 1.33
C HIS A 46 4.93 -6.83 0.06
N VAL A 47 4.84 -5.62 -0.51
CA VAL A 47 4.10 -5.37 -1.75
C VAL A 47 4.67 -6.19 -2.91
N GLU A 48 6.00 -6.30 -3.01
CA GLU A 48 6.66 -7.12 -4.02
C GLU A 48 6.33 -8.62 -3.84
N GLU A 49 6.33 -9.12 -2.60
CA GLU A 49 5.96 -10.51 -2.30
C GLU A 49 4.50 -10.80 -2.70
N VAL A 50 3.58 -9.89 -2.40
CA VAL A 50 2.17 -10.00 -2.79
C VAL A 50 2.02 -9.98 -4.32
N PHE A 51 2.76 -9.09 -5.01
CA PHE A 51 2.78 -9.06 -6.47
C PHE A 51 3.27 -10.40 -7.06
N LYS A 52 4.35 -10.96 -6.52
CA LYS A 52 4.86 -12.27 -6.96
C LYS A 52 3.87 -13.39 -6.68
N LEU A 53 3.17 -13.33 -5.54
CA LEU A 53 2.16 -14.32 -5.17
C LEU A 53 0.99 -14.33 -6.16
N GLN A 54 0.36 -13.18 -6.45
CA GLN A 54 -0.78 -13.16 -7.39
C GLN A 54 -0.37 -13.62 -8.79
N ASN A 55 0.85 -13.29 -9.24
CA ASN A 55 1.35 -13.69 -10.56
C ASN A 55 1.57 -15.20 -10.64
N ARG A 56 2.07 -15.80 -9.55
CA ARG A 56 2.16 -17.26 -9.43
C ARG A 56 0.78 -17.90 -9.49
N MET A 57 -0.18 -17.40 -8.72
CA MET A 57 -1.55 -17.95 -8.69
C MET A 57 -2.23 -17.82 -10.06
N THR A 58 -2.08 -16.69 -10.74
CA THR A 58 -2.57 -16.48 -12.11
C THR A 58 -1.96 -17.52 -13.07
N SER A 59 -0.65 -17.72 -13.00
CA SER A 59 0.03 -18.75 -13.81
C SER A 59 -0.45 -20.18 -13.51
N GLU A 60 -0.66 -20.51 -12.23
CA GLU A 60 -1.15 -21.82 -11.82
C GLU A 60 -2.61 -22.05 -12.25
N VAL A 61 -3.46 -21.02 -12.22
CA VAL A 61 -4.83 -21.08 -12.75
C VAL A 61 -4.81 -21.41 -14.24
N MET A 62 -3.99 -20.69 -15.03
CA MET A 62 -3.87 -20.96 -16.47
C MET A 62 -3.44 -22.41 -16.74
N MET A 63 -2.41 -22.90 -16.05
CA MET A 63 -1.94 -24.29 -16.21
C MET A 63 -2.99 -25.33 -15.82
N MET A 64 -3.74 -25.09 -14.74
CA MET A 64 -4.79 -26.01 -14.29
C MET A 64 -5.98 -26.05 -15.25
N LEU A 65 -6.36 -24.92 -15.83
CA LEU A 65 -7.46 -24.89 -16.81
C LEU A 65 -7.10 -25.61 -18.12
N GLU A 66 -5.80 -25.70 -18.46
CA GLU A 66 -5.31 -26.47 -19.60
C GLU A 66 -5.29 -27.99 -19.34
N SER A 67 -5.25 -28.44 -18.08
CA SER A 67 -5.08 -29.86 -17.74
C SER A 67 -6.37 -30.67 -17.66
N ASP A 68 -7.56 -30.06 -17.79
CA ASP A 68 -8.89 -30.70 -17.61
C ASP A 68 -9.11 -31.40 -16.24
N GLU A 69 -8.17 -31.30 -15.30
CA GLU A 69 -8.23 -31.93 -13.97
C GLU A 69 -8.96 -31.08 -12.92
N VAL A 70 -9.50 -29.92 -13.31
CA VAL A 70 -10.14 -28.97 -12.39
C VAL A 70 -11.55 -29.42 -12.03
N LYS A 71 -11.78 -29.75 -10.76
CA LYS A 71 -13.11 -30.13 -10.24
C LYS A 71 -14.17 -29.02 -10.35
N LYS A 72 -13.77 -27.74 -10.30
CA LYS A 72 -14.66 -26.56 -10.27
C LYS A 72 -14.07 -25.38 -11.05
N PRO A 73 -14.02 -25.45 -12.40
CA PRO A 73 -13.35 -24.44 -13.21
C PRO A 73 -13.98 -23.06 -13.08
N GLU A 74 -15.31 -22.98 -12.93
CA GLU A 74 -16.01 -21.70 -12.74
C GLU A 74 -15.65 -21.04 -11.41
N ALA A 75 -15.53 -21.82 -10.35
CA ALA A 75 -15.14 -21.29 -9.03
C ALA A 75 -13.69 -20.79 -9.04
N LEU A 76 -12.80 -21.50 -9.74
CA LEU A 76 -11.40 -21.10 -9.91
C LEU A 76 -11.29 -19.79 -10.68
N LEU A 77 -11.98 -19.66 -11.81
CA LEU A 77 -12.03 -18.44 -12.62
C LEU A 77 -12.65 -17.26 -11.85
N GLN A 78 -13.71 -17.49 -11.08
CA GLN A 78 -14.31 -16.46 -10.23
C GLN A 78 -13.34 -15.98 -9.14
N ALA A 79 -12.60 -16.89 -8.51
CA ALA A 79 -11.60 -16.53 -7.51
C ALA A 79 -10.43 -15.75 -8.11
N GLU A 80 -9.95 -16.15 -9.30
CA GLU A 80 -8.92 -15.42 -10.05
C GLU A 80 -9.40 -14.00 -10.41
N GLN A 81 -10.61 -13.87 -10.97
CA GLN A 81 -11.18 -12.57 -11.32
C GLN A 81 -11.34 -11.67 -10.09
N HIS A 82 -11.78 -12.24 -8.96
CA HIS A 82 -11.88 -11.52 -7.71
C HIS A 82 -10.51 -11.04 -7.20
N MET A 83 -9.49 -11.90 -7.24
CA MET A 83 -8.11 -11.52 -6.91
C MET A 83 -7.64 -10.36 -7.80
N GLN A 84 -7.81 -10.44 -9.11
CA GLN A 84 -7.41 -9.39 -10.05
C GLN A 84 -8.08 -8.04 -9.75
N GLN A 85 -9.36 -8.06 -9.34
CA GLN A 85 -10.08 -6.84 -8.94
C GLN A 85 -9.53 -6.23 -7.65
N ILE A 86 -9.29 -7.05 -6.62
CA ILE A 86 -8.77 -6.57 -5.33
C ILE A 86 -7.32 -6.08 -5.47
N CYS A 87 -6.52 -6.74 -6.30
CA CYS A 87 -5.12 -6.41 -6.54
C CYS A 87 -4.91 -5.26 -7.55
N ALA A 88 -5.98 -4.65 -8.07
CA ALA A 88 -5.89 -3.66 -9.15
C ALA A 88 -4.99 -2.45 -8.81
N ASP A 89 -5.12 -1.89 -7.60
CA ASP A 89 -4.28 -0.77 -7.15
C ASP A 89 -2.81 -1.18 -7.04
N LEU A 90 -2.53 -2.40 -6.58
CA LEU A 90 -1.18 -2.93 -6.47
C LEU A 90 -0.57 -3.15 -7.87
N ASN A 91 -1.37 -3.65 -8.82
CA ASN A 91 -0.97 -3.80 -10.22
C ASN A 91 -0.64 -2.47 -10.88
N GLU A 92 -1.48 -1.43 -10.66
CA GLU A 92 -1.19 -0.09 -11.14
C GLU A 92 0.12 0.44 -10.53
N TYR A 93 0.31 0.26 -9.22
CA TYR A 93 1.51 0.69 -8.52
C TYR A 93 2.79 0.06 -9.07
N VAL A 94 2.80 -1.27 -9.22
CA VAL A 94 3.96 -2.00 -9.75
C VAL A 94 4.19 -1.67 -11.23
N SER A 95 3.14 -1.55 -12.05
CA SER A 95 3.27 -1.16 -13.46
C SER A 95 3.94 0.21 -13.60
N ARG A 96 3.55 1.18 -12.78
CA ARG A 96 4.17 2.52 -12.80
C ARG A 96 5.63 2.47 -12.38
N ASP A 97 5.96 1.68 -11.37
CA ASP A 97 7.34 1.51 -10.90
C ASP A 97 8.23 0.90 -11.98
N ILE A 98 7.77 -0.17 -12.64
CA ILE A 98 8.46 -0.80 -13.78
C ILE A 98 8.67 0.19 -14.93
N ASP A 99 7.66 1.00 -15.23
CA ASP A 99 7.73 2.00 -16.30
C ASP A 99 8.54 3.26 -15.91
N GLY A 100 9.07 3.32 -14.69
CA GLY A 100 9.78 4.49 -14.16
C GLY A 100 8.90 5.73 -14.00
N LEU A 101 7.58 5.54 -13.92
CA LEU A 101 6.59 6.59 -13.75
C LEU A 101 6.42 6.93 -12.27
N SER A 102 6.19 8.21 -11.98
CA SER A 102 5.97 8.65 -10.60
C SER A 102 4.67 8.08 -10.02
N THR A 103 4.74 7.55 -8.80
CA THR A 103 3.54 7.09 -8.07
C THR A 103 2.98 8.23 -7.22
N GLY A 104 1.73 8.61 -7.48
CA GLY A 104 1.03 9.62 -6.68
C GLY A 104 0.73 9.14 -5.25
N LEU A 105 0.68 10.07 -4.29
CA LEU A 105 0.40 9.77 -2.88
C LEU A 105 -0.92 9.02 -2.66
N PHE A 106 -1.95 9.30 -3.47
CA PHE A 106 -3.24 8.62 -3.38
C PHE A 106 -3.14 7.15 -3.76
N LEU A 107 -2.43 6.82 -4.83
CA LEU A 107 -2.22 5.43 -5.26
C LEU A 107 -1.42 4.67 -4.18
N ARG A 108 -0.33 5.25 -3.69
CA ARG A 108 0.46 4.68 -2.59
C ARG A 108 -0.40 4.35 -1.36
N ARG A 109 -1.26 5.29 -0.94
CA ARG A 109 -2.18 5.07 0.19
C ARG A 109 -3.23 3.99 -0.09
N ARG A 110 -3.69 3.85 -1.34
CA ARG A 110 -4.63 2.77 -1.70
C ARG A 110 -3.95 1.41 -1.59
N VAL A 111 -2.74 1.26 -2.14
CA VAL A 111 -1.92 0.04 -2.01
C VAL A 111 -1.64 -0.29 -0.54
N GLU A 112 -1.27 0.70 0.28
CA GLU A 112 -1.06 0.50 1.72
C GLU A 112 -2.30 -0.09 2.42
N LYS A 113 -3.50 0.24 1.94
CA LYS A 113 -4.75 -0.28 2.49
C LYS A 113 -5.16 -1.62 1.89
N SER A 114 -4.84 -1.90 0.63
CA SER A 114 -5.33 -3.07 -0.11
C SER A 114 -4.31 -4.21 -0.25
N ALA A 115 -3.04 -4.02 0.09
CA ALA A 115 -2.01 -5.05 -0.07
C ALA A 115 -2.36 -6.37 0.66
N ILE A 116 -2.86 -6.27 1.91
CA ILE A 116 -3.28 -7.45 2.68
C ILE A 116 -4.51 -8.12 2.06
N ASP A 117 -5.48 -7.33 1.58
CA ASP A 117 -6.67 -7.88 0.94
C ASP A 117 -6.30 -8.61 -0.36
N CYS A 118 -5.34 -8.08 -1.12
CA CYS A 118 -4.78 -8.73 -2.30
C CYS A 118 -4.06 -10.04 -1.94
N GLU A 119 -3.25 -10.04 -0.87
CA GLU A 119 -2.61 -11.26 -0.38
C GLU A 119 -3.65 -12.34 -0.03
N GLN A 120 -4.69 -11.96 0.70
CA GLN A 120 -5.76 -12.88 1.09
C GLN A 120 -6.52 -13.42 -0.11
N ALA A 121 -6.85 -12.56 -1.08
CA ALA A 121 -7.52 -12.98 -2.30
C ALA A 121 -6.65 -13.94 -3.13
N ALA A 122 -5.34 -13.70 -3.21
CA ALA A 122 -4.42 -14.62 -3.87
C ALA A 122 -4.29 -15.97 -3.13
N MET A 123 -4.22 -15.95 -1.79
CA MET A 123 -4.18 -17.18 -0.98
C MET A 123 -5.47 -18.01 -1.12
N ALA A 124 -6.62 -17.37 -1.38
CA ALA A 124 -7.90 -18.06 -1.57
C ALA A 124 -7.96 -18.93 -2.83
N ILE A 125 -7.06 -18.72 -3.80
CA ILE A 125 -6.95 -19.55 -5.01
C ILE A 125 -6.31 -20.90 -4.70
N LYS A 126 -5.31 -20.96 -3.82
CA LYS A 126 -4.57 -22.20 -3.46
C LYS A 126 -5.43 -23.44 -3.20
N PRO A 127 -6.51 -23.39 -2.38
CA PRO A 127 -7.34 -24.57 -2.15
C PRO A 127 -8.13 -25.03 -3.38
N LEU A 128 -8.35 -24.16 -4.36
CA LEU A 128 -9.06 -24.46 -5.60
C LEU A 128 -8.16 -25.09 -6.67
N LEU A 129 -6.84 -24.92 -6.54
CA LEU A 129 -5.83 -25.54 -7.39
C LEU A 129 -5.52 -27.00 -6.99
N LYS A 130 -6.12 -27.52 -5.92
CA LYS A 130 -5.95 -28.92 -5.52
C LYS A 130 -6.87 -29.82 -6.34
N PRO A 131 -6.34 -30.89 -6.96
CA PRO A 131 -7.12 -31.82 -7.77
C PRO A 131 -8.19 -32.59 -6.99
#